data_AF-A0A0A1VXZ2-F1
#
_entry.id   AF-A0A0A1VXZ2-F1
#
_cell.length_a   1.000
_cell.length_b   1.000
_cell.length_c   1.000
_cell.angle_alpha   90.00
_cell.angle_beta   90.00
_cell.angle_gamma   90.00
#
_symmetry.space_group_name_H-M   'P 1'
#
loop_
_entity.id
_entity.type
_entity.pdbx_description
1 polymer ?
#
loop_
_entity_poly.entity_id
_entity_poly.type
_entity_poly.pdbx_seq_one_letter_code
_entity_poly.pdbx_strand_id
1 'polypeptide(L)'
;MKLADILKDSSYKLSQFTPAEIEQLEQTITLKKTKNGEAPYTICLVRKKEIKLTPEEAIRQLYLRVLIDRLHYPLSRIQVEYGVNFGRLEGLGVKLI
;
A
#
# COMPACT_ATOMS: atom_id res chain seq x y z
N MET A 1 -0.65 13.32 9.12
CA MET A 1 -1.54 12.94 8.00
C MET A 1 -2.40 11.78 8.48
N LYS A 2 -3.72 11.79 8.30
CA LYS A 2 -4.58 10.64 8.64
C LYS A 2 -4.83 9.78 7.40
N LEU A 3 -4.95 8.46 7.58
CA LEU A 3 -5.28 7.57 6.45
C LEU A 3 -6.67 7.84 5.89
N ALA A 4 -7.62 8.29 6.74
CA ALA A 4 -8.94 8.71 6.30
C ALA A 4 -8.88 9.80 5.20
N ASP A 5 -7.95 10.75 5.32
CA ASP A 5 -7.76 11.82 4.32
C ASP A 5 -7.21 11.29 2.99
N ILE A 6 -6.38 10.25 3.05
CA ILE A 6 -5.83 9.58 1.87
C ILE A 6 -6.92 8.79 1.14
N LEU A 7 -7.84 8.17 1.89
CA LEU A 7 -8.88 7.28 1.34
C LEU A 7 -10.20 7.99 0.98
N LYS A 8 -10.35 9.28 1.29
CA LYS A 8 -11.63 10.02 1.24
C LYS A 8 -12.40 9.90 -0.09
N ASP A 9 -11.69 9.80 -1.21
CA ASP A 9 -12.26 9.72 -2.56
C ASP A 9 -12.14 8.31 -3.18
N SER A 10 -11.87 7.30 -2.35
CA SER A 10 -11.69 5.91 -2.79
C SER A 10 -12.80 5.00 -2.27
N SER A 11 -12.94 3.82 -2.89
CA SER A 11 -13.85 2.77 -2.41
C SER A 11 -13.31 2.00 -1.20
N TYR A 12 -12.03 2.17 -0.86
CA TYR A 12 -11.39 1.47 0.24
C TYR A 12 -11.90 1.93 1.61
N LYS A 13 -11.89 1.01 2.58
CA LYS A 13 -12.32 1.24 3.96
C LYS A 13 -11.23 0.78 4.92
N LEU A 14 -11.25 1.34 6.14
CA LEU A 14 -10.32 0.98 7.21
C LEU A 14 -10.91 -0.05 8.19
N SER A 15 -12.17 -0.47 7.99
CA SER A 15 -12.91 -1.31 8.94
C SER A 15 -12.33 -2.71 9.13
N GLN A 16 -11.41 -3.15 8.26
CA GLN A 16 -10.71 -4.43 8.37
C GLN A 16 -9.49 -4.38 9.30
N PHE A 17 -9.10 -3.19 9.77
CA PHE A 17 -7.89 -2.96 10.55
C PHE A 17 -8.22 -2.43 11.95
N THR A 18 -7.41 -2.83 12.91
CA THR A 18 -7.49 -2.31 14.27
C THR A 18 -6.98 -0.87 14.33
N PRO A 19 -7.43 -0.06 15.32
CA PRO A 19 -6.91 1.29 15.51
C PRO A 19 -5.38 1.34 15.65
N ALA A 20 -4.78 0.34 16.30
CA ALA A 20 -3.33 0.25 16.47
C ALA A 20 -2.61 0.02 15.13
N GLU A 21 -3.10 -0.87 14.27
CA GLU A 21 -2.52 -1.11 12.94
C GLU A 21 -2.58 0.15 12.06
N ILE A 22 -3.70 0.89 12.14
CA ILE A 22 -3.88 2.17 11.44
C ILE A 22 -2.87 3.20 11.95
N GLU A 23 -2.80 3.39 13.27
CA GLU A 23 -1.92 4.38 13.89
C GLU A 23 -0.44 4.10 13.60
N GLN A 24 -0.03 2.83 13.64
CA GLN A 24 1.32 2.43 13.28
C GLN A 24 1.71 2.81 11.86
N LEU A 25 0.80 2.70 10.88
CA LEU A 25 1.09 3.17 9.53
C LEU A 25 1.13 4.70 9.49
N GLU A 26 0.17 5.38 10.12
CA GLU A 26 0.10 6.85 10.17
C GLU A 26 1.40 7.49 10.70
N GLN A 27 1.99 6.90 11.73
CA GLN A 27 3.25 7.38 12.34
C GLN A 27 4.46 7.29 11.39
N THR A 28 4.38 6.46 10.35
CA THR A 28 5.47 6.34 9.34
C THR A 28 5.32 7.30 8.15
N ILE A 29 4.20 8.04 8.08
CA ILE A 29 3.91 8.89 6.93
C ILE A 29 4.76 10.15 6.99
N THR A 30 5.51 10.40 5.93
CA THR A 30 6.24 11.64 5.68
C THR A 30 5.57 12.43 4.58
N LEU A 31 5.52 13.76 4.72
CA LEU A 31 5.03 14.64 3.66
C LEU A 31 6.22 15.13 2.83
N LYS A 32 6.11 15.02 1.52
CA LYS A 32 7.13 15.48 0.57
C LYS A 32 6.59 16.53 -0.36
N LYS A 33 7.38 17.59 -0.58
CA LYS A 33 7.10 18.59 -1.59
C LYS A 33 7.22 17.97 -2.99
N THR A 34 6.18 18.18 -3.79
CA THR A 34 6.08 17.80 -5.20
C THR A 34 5.73 19.04 -6.02
N LYS A 35 5.74 18.91 -7.35
CA LYS A 35 5.32 19.99 -8.26
C LYS A 35 3.89 20.45 -8.02
N ASN A 36 3.03 19.60 -7.45
CA ASN A 36 1.61 19.85 -7.25
C ASN A 36 1.25 20.08 -5.77
N GLY A 37 2.21 20.45 -4.93
CA GLY A 37 2.04 20.59 -3.47
C GLY A 37 2.66 19.43 -2.71
N GLU A 38 2.16 19.13 -1.51
CA GLU A 38 2.68 18.04 -0.68
C GLU A 38 1.98 16.71 -0.95
N ALA A 39 2.74 15.62 -0.91
CA ALA A 39 2.20 14.27 -1.06
C ALA A 39 2.71 13.36 0.07
N PRO A 40 1.88 12.43 0.57
CA PRO A 40 2.28 11.47 1.59
C PRO A 40 3.15 10.36 0.99
N TYR A 41 4.20 9.99 1.72
CA TYR A 41 5.13 8.93 1.40
C TYR A 41 5.41 8.06 2.63
N THR A 42 5.76 6.80 2.41
CA THR A 42 6.27 5.89 3.44
C THR A 42 7.32 4.95 2.85
N ILE A 43 7.99 4.16 3.70
CA ILE A 43 8.88 3.09 3.27
C ILE A 43 8.07 1.81 3.12
N CYS A 44 8.08 1.22 1.93
CA CYS A 44 7.40 -0.06 1.68
C CYS A 44 8.02 -1.18 2.51
N LEU A 45 7.22 -1.91 3.29
CA LEU A 45 7.70 -3.00 4.16
C LEU A 45 8.44 -4.11 3.39
N VAL A 46 7.99 -4.42 2.17
CA VAL A 46 8.59 -5.46 1.32
C VAL A 46 9.69 -4.91 0.42
N ARG A 47 9.42 -3.82 -0.32
CA ARG A 47 10.35 -3.27 -1.33
C ARG A 47 11.51 -2.48 -0.73
N LYS A 48 11.47 -2.14 0.57
CA LYS A 48 12.49 -1.37 1.30
C LYS A 48 12.90 -0.05 0.62
N LYS A 49 11.97 0.56 -0.12
CA LYS A 49 12.14 1.85 -0.78
C LYS A 49 11.00 2.77 -0.42
N GLU A 50 11.28 4.05 -0.53
CA GLU A 50 10.27 5.07 -0.34
C GLU A 50 9.27 5.09 -1.51
N ILE A 51 8.00 5.22 -1.18
CA ILE A 51 6.87 5.10 -2.09
C ILE A 51 5.80 6.13 -1.75
N LYS A 52 5.12 6.65 -2.77
CA LYS A 52 3.96 7.53 -2.57
C LYS A 52 2.82 6.70 -2.00
N LEU A 53 2.19 7.21 -0.95
CA LEU A 53 1.08 6.54 -0.28
C LEU A 53 -0.24 6.88 -0.98
N THR A 54 -0.51 6.19 -2.09
CA THR A 54 -1.83 6.22 -2.76
C THR A 54 -2.88 5.48 -1.92
N PRO A 55 -4.19 5.61 -2.22
CA PRO A 55 -5.21 4.84 -1.51
C PRO A 55 -4.96 3.33 -1.55
N GLU A 56 -4.63 2.79 -2.72
CA GLU A 56 -4.31 1.38 -2.92
C GLU A 56 -3.08 0.97 -2.09
N GLU A 57 -2.02 1.79 -2.12
CA GLU A 57 -0.79 1.50 -1.39
C GLU A 57 -0.97 1.61 0.13
N ALA A 58 -1.82 2.50 0.63
CA ALA A 58 -2.17 2.59 2.05
C ALA A 58 -2.79 1.28 2.55
N ILE A 59 -3.76 0.75 1.80
CA ILE A 59 -4.38 -0.54 2.10
C ILE A 59 -3.37 -1.69 1.98
N ARG A 60 -2.52 -1.67 0.95
CA ARG A 60 -1.45 -2.66 0.77
C ARG A 60 -0.50 -2.68 1.97
N GLN A 61 -0.02 -1.52 2.44
CA GLN A 61 0.86 -1.44 3.61
C GLN A 61 0.18 -1.92 4.89
N LEU A 62 -1.12 -1.63 5.09
CA LEU A 62 -1.88 -2.16 6.22
C LEU A 62 -1.99 -3.69 6.19
N TYR A 63 -2.33 -4.27 5.03
CA TYR A 63 -2.36 -5.73 4.88
C TYR A 63 -0.99 -6.38 5.06
N LEU A 64 0.08 -5.74 4.60
CA LEU A 64 1.44 -6.23 4.85
C LEU A 64 1.73 -6.31 6.35
N ARG A 65 1.35 -5.29 7.14
CA ARG A 65 1.47 -5.34 8.62
C ARG A 65 0.62 -6.45 9.22
N VAL A 66 -0.63 -6.59 8.79
CA VAL A 66 -1.48 -7.71 9.23
C VAL A 66 -0.79 -9.05 8.99
N LEU A 67 -0.26 -9.27 7.78
CA LEU A 67 0.40 -10.53 7.43
C LEU A 67 1.66 -10.77 8.27
N ILE A 68 2.49 -9.75 8.45
CA ILE A 68 3.80 -9.89 9.12
C ILE A 68 3.65 -9.89 10.63
N ASP A 69 2.94 -8.91 11.18
CA ASP A 69 2.93 -8.62 12.62
C ASP A 69 1.83 -9.41 13.34
N ARG A 70 0.63 -9.52 12.75
CA ARG A 70 -0.51 -10.21 13.39
C ARG A 70 -0.57 -11.69 13.04
N LEU A 71 -0.34 -12.03 11.78
CA LEU A 71 -0.41 -13.41 11.28
C LEU A 71 0.95 -14.10 11.21
N HIS A 72 2.03 -13.40 11.55
CA HIS A 72 3.38 -13.96 11.66
C HIS A 72 3.89 -14.64 10.38
N TYR A 73 3.44 -14.20 9.20
CA TYR A 73 4.01 -14.65 7.94
C TYR A 73 5.40 -14.03 7.76
N PRO A 74 6.44 -14.85 7.53
CA PRO A 74 7.78 -14.32 7.34
C PRO A 74 7.83 -13.47 6.08
N LEU A 75 8.53 -12.33 6.16
CA LEU A 75 8.67 -11.40 5.04
C LEU A 75 9.22 -12.07 3.77
N SER A 76 10.06 -13.11 3.93
CA SER A 76 10.61 -13.90 2.82
C SER A 76 9.55 -14.64 1.98
N ARG A 77 8.31 -14.78 2.46
CA ARG A 77 7.19 -15.40 1.73
C ARG A 77 6.27 -14.39 1.07
N ILE A 78 6.55 -13.09 1.19
CA ILE A 78 5.67 -12.02 0.71
C ILE A 78 6.37 -11.27 -0.41
N GLN A 79 5.75 -11.25 -1.58
CA GLN A 79 6.18 -10.45 -2.73
C GLN A 79 5.06 -9.52 -3.16
N VAL A 80 5.43 -8.32 -3.61
CA VAL A 80 4.50 -7.32 -4.14
C VAL A 80 4.97 -6.87 -5.53
N GLU A 81 4.04 -6.45 -6.38
CA GLU A 81 4.32 -5.97 -7.75
C GLU A 81 5.09 -6.99 -8.61
N TYR A 82 4.67 -8.26 -8.56
CA TYR A 82 5.21 -9.27 -9.45
C TYR A 82 4.60 -9.11 -10.86
N GLY A 83 5.45 -8.98 -11.87
CA GLY A 83 5.02 -8.96 -13.26
C GLY A 83 4.44 -10.33 -13.64
N VAL A 84 3.13 -10.41 -13.82
CA VAL A 84 2.49 -11.62 -14.33
C VAL A 84 2.52 -11.57 -15.86
N ASN A 85 3.30 -12.47 -16.46
CA ASN A 85 3.20 -12.72 -17.91
C ASN A 85 2.02 -13.63 -18.15
N PHE A 86 0.92 -13.08 -18.64
CA PHE A 86 -0.17 -13.89 -19.17
C PHE A 86 0.31 -14.56 -20.45
N GLY A 87 0.26 -15.90 -20.47
CA GLY A 87 0.46 -16.67 -21.70
C GLY A 87 -0.49 -16.17 -22.79
N ARG A 88 0.03 -16.00 -24.00
CA ARG A 88 -0.66 -15.50 -25.19
C ARG A 88 -2.00 -16.21 -25.40
N LEU A 89 -3.08 -15.65 -24.87
CA LEU A 89 -4.38 -15.69 -25.53
C LEU A 89 -4.30 -14.61 -26.60
N GLU A 90 -4.47 -15.00 -27.85
CA GLU A 90 -4.39 -14.05 -28.96
C GLU A 90 -5.35 -12.89 -28.73
N GLY A 91 -4.78 -11.68 -28.68
CA GLY A 91 -5.51 -10.42 -28.73
C GLY A 91 -6.41 -10.16 -27.52
N LEU A 92 -5.87 -9.50 -26.50
CA LEU A 92 -6.43 -8.30 -25.84
C LEU A 92 -5.60 -8.00 -24.59
N GLY A 93 -4.71 -7.01 -24.69
CA GLY A 93 -3.88 -6.55 -23.58
C GLY A 93 -4.72 -5.82 -22.54
N VAL A 94 -4.94 -6.44 -21.38
CA VAL A 94 -5.52 -5.76 -20.23
C VAL A 94 -4.40 -5.39 -19.28
N LYS A 95 -4.17 -4.08 -19.16
CA LYS A 95 -3.29 -3.49 -18.12
C LYS A 95 -4.16 -3.28 -16.89
N LEU A 96 -4.02 -4.13 -15.89
CA LEU A 96 -4.64 -3.91 -14.58
C LEU A 96 -3.83 -2.84 -13.85
N ILE A 97 -4.47 -1.70 -13.61
CA ILE A 97 -4.14 -0.73 -12.56
C ILE A 97 -4.76 -1.20 -11.24
#